data_AF-A0A7S4V9M1-F1
#
_entry.id   AF-A0A7S4V9M1-F1
#
_cell.length_a   1.000
_cell.length_b   1.000
_cell.length_c   1.000
_cell.angle_alpha   90.00
_cell.angle_beta   90.00
_cell.angle_gamma   90.00
#
_symmetry.space_group_name_H-M   'P 1'
#
loop_
_entity.id
_entity.type
_entity.pdbx_description
1 polymer ?
#
loop_
_entity_poly.entity_id
_entity_poly.type
_entity_poly.pdbx_seq_one_letter_code
_entity_poly.pdbx_strand_id
1 'polypeptide(L)'
;MSIAINGSNVTITKAVPSSSAGSLPSGAYISPWVDGVKDKSGAWQLPEYPCEIKGLGPEDPRAAPWKPGDYQMGVDNTDVDDNNNVRHWGGQKMWPGDKPPADWERNLRKYPQNVQDVLKVPHMPGQPVKEMFARMKALDPRPFEDKYFGEIHRDLPASWMSMVKRVKYAESYGIHTEEEPAEWQGQEDELTPAAYTTPRPDTVTVSVGVAGYDPLKGAPTVDLEGVEYDYCEFLYAKDQEGKVIQIVPFENCGMNQALFCTFSFVPPLGTTSITPFASFKLRGVWKGLTIAWDESVGSEEMRWFTDMAPEMRLKLADKGKLEGKNKAQVDQVRFPKTKKHEPVLWPENSWEGNAAKARLWDASNQ
;
A
#
# COMPACT_ATOMS: atom_id res chain seq x y z
N MET A 1 -20.56 -36.01 -27.18
CA MET A 1 -21.64 -35.69 -26.21
C MET A 1 -22.89 -36.33 -26.77
N SER A 2 -23.36 -37.41 -26.18
CA SER A 2 -24.51 -38.17 -26.70
C SER A 2 -25.47 -38.41 -25.53
N ILE A 3 -26.73 -38.00 -25.71
CA ILE A 3 -27.78 -38.14 -24.69
C ILE A 3 -28.80 -39.14 -25.24
N ALA A 4 -28.96 -40.27 -24.56
CA ALA A 4 -30.11 -41.15 -24.75
C ALA A 4 -31.02 -41.01 -23.52
N ILE A 5 -32.30 -40.74 -23.76
CA ILE A 5 -33.31 -40.55 -22.71
C ILE A 5 -34.14 -41.83 -22.65
N ASN A 6 -34.13 -42.50 -21.49
CA ASN A 6 -35.19 -43.41 -21.09
C ASN A 6 -35.47 -43.27 -19.59
N GLY A 7 -36.74 -43.47 -19.25
CA GLY A 7 -37.41 -43.03 -18.04
C GLY A 7 -36.72 -43.27 -16.70
N SER A 8 -36.83 -42.24 -15.85
CA SER A 8 -36.71 -42.22 -14.39
C SER A 8 -35.29 -42.27 -13.81
N ASN A 9 -34.91 -41.14 -13.19
CA ASN A 9 -33.65 -40.79 -12.51
C ASN A 9 -32.50 -40.33 -13.41
N VAL A 10 -32.39 -39.00 -13.53
CA VAL A 10 -31.20 -38.32 -14.07
C VAL A 10 -30.15 -38.24 -12.96
N THR A 11 -29.21 -39.18 -12.95
CA THR A 11 -27.97 -39.05 -12.18
C THR A 11 -26.90 -38.47 -13.09
N ILE A 12 -26.49 -37.23 -12.84
CA ILE A 12 -25.37 -36.59 -13.55
C ILE A 12 -24.07 -37.02 -12.87
N THR A 13 -23.48 -38.12 -13.34
CA THR A 13 -22.10 -38.49 -12.98
C THR A 13 -21.17 -37.72 -13.89
N LYS A 14 -20.59 -36.63 -13.39
CA LYS A 14 -19.48 -35.94 -14.06
C LYS A 14 -18.25 -36.83 -13.91
N ALA A 15 -17.79 -37.44 -15.01
CA ALA A 15 -16.54 -38.16 -15.04
C ALA A 15 -15.40 -37.19 -14.68
N VAL A 16 -14.69 -37.49 -13.59
CA VAL A 16 -13.40 -36.87 -13.29
C VAL A 16 -12.43 -37.40 -14.35
N PRO A 17 -11.78 -36.56 -15.17
CA PRO A 17 -10.76 -37.05 -16.09
C PRO A 17 -9.61 -37.61 -15.25
N SER A 18 -9.27 -38.87 -15.47
CA SER A 18 -8.01 -39.44 -15.01
C SER A 18 -6.88 -38.62 -15.64
N SER A 19 -6.15 -37.86 -14.83
CA SER A 19 -5.02 -37.05 -15.27
C SER A 19 -3.88 -37.95 -15.74
N SER A 20 -3.81 -38.18 -17.05
CA SER A 20 -2.52 -38.46 -17.67
C SER A 20 -1.62 -37.26 -17.42
N ALA A 21 -0.47 -37.47 -16.79
CA ALA A 21 0.54 -36.47 -16.47
C ALA A 21 1.03 -35.76 -17.75
N GLY A 22 0.33 -34.69 -18.13
CA GLY A 22 0.74 -33.80 -19.19
C GLY A 22 1.81 -32.84 -18.66
N SER A 23 2.94 -32.75 -19.37
CA SER A 23 3.94 -31.72 -19.10
C SER A 23 3.32 -30.33 -19.22
N LEU A 24 3.50 -29.48 -18.21
CA LEU A 24 2.96 -28.13 -18.22
C LEU A 24 3.65 -27.26 -19.29
N PRO A 25 2.91 -26.35 -19.96
CA PRO A 25 3.48 -25.47 -20.97
C PRO A 25 4.55 -24.55 -20.37
N SER A 26 5.65 -24.37 -21.10
CA SER A 26 6.73 -23.47 -20.68
C SER A 26 6.21 -22.04 -20.54
N GLY A 27 6.33 -21.44 -19.35
CA GLY A 27 5.93 -20.05 -19.08
C GLY A 27 4.59 -19.87 -18.37
N ALA A 28 3.85 -20.94 -18.04
CA ALA A 28 2.68 -20.83 -17.18
C ALA A 28 3.10 -20.62 -15.71
N TYR A 29 2.64 -19.53 -15.10
CA TYR A 29 2.75 -19.33 -13.65
C TYR A 29 1.83 -20.32 -12.95
N ILE A 30 2.41 -21.39 -12.40
CA ILE A 30 1.70 -22.37 -11.57
C ILE A 30 1.45 -21.72 -10.21
N SER A 31 0.18 -21.44 -9.89
CA SER A 31 -0.23 -20.91 -8.60
C SER A 31 -1.14 -21.91 -7.89
N PRO A 32 -0.72 -22.47 -6.73
CA PRO A 32 -1.51 -23.40 -5.92
C PRO A 32 -2.91 -22.94 -5.54
N TRP A 33 -3.16 -21.65 -5.65
CA TRP A 33 -4.40 -21.04 -5.24
C TRP A 33 -5.20 -20.47 -6.43
N VAL A 34 -4.69 -20.55 -7.66
CA VAL A 34 -5.51 -20.40 -8.88
C VAL A 34 -6.20 -21.72 -9.20
N ASP A 35 -5.49 -22.82 -8.96
CA ASP A 35 -5.99 -24.18 -9.12
C ASP A 35 -6.66 -24.69 -7.83
N GLY A 36 -6.48 -23.97 -6.71
CA GLY A 36 -7.09 -24.28 -5.42
C GLY A 36 -8.60 -24.12 -5.45
N VAL A 37 -9.32 -25.04 -4.83
CA VAL A 37 -10.78 -25.07 -4.86
C VAL A 37 -11.31 -24.97 -3.44
N LYS A 38 -12.30 -24.10 -3.20
CA LYS A 38 -13.04 -24.15 -1.93
C LYS A 38 -13.92 -25.38 -1.93
N ASP A 39 -13.81 -26.19 -0.89
CA ASP A 39 -14.73 -27.29 -0.67
C ASP A 39 -16.10 -26.77 -0.20
N LYS A 40 -17.04 -27.71 0.02
CA LYS A 40 -18.42 -27.38 0.43
C LYS A 40 -18.51 -26.67 1.80
N SER A 41 -17.46 -26.72 2.61
CA SER A 41 -17.38 -26.04 3.91
C SER A 41 -16.77 -24.64 3.82
N GLY A 42 -16.31 -24.23 2.64
CA GLY A 42 -15.62 -22.97 2.41
C GLY A 42 -14.12 -23.02 2.73
N ALA A 43 -13.59 -24.17 3.13
CA ALA A 43 -12.17 -24.39 3.34
C ALA A 43 -11.45 -24.57 1.99
N TRP A 44 -10.25 -23.99 1.88
CA TRP A 44 -9.45 -24.09 0.67
C TRP A 44 -8.73 -25.42 0.57
N GLN A 45 -8.85 -26.09 -0.58
CA GLN A 45 -8.10 -27.28 -0.94
C GLN A 45 -7.06 -26.92 -1.99
N LEU A 46 -5.79 -27.21 -1.69
CA LEU A 46 -4.68 -26.96 -2.59
C LEU A 46 -4.44 -28.15 -3.51
N PRO A 47 -4.15 -27.90 -4.79
CA PRO A 47 -3.81 -28.96 -5.73
C PRO A 47 -2.41 -29.46 -5.45
N GLU A 48 -2.21 -30.70 -5.85
CA GLU A 48 -0.93 -31.38 -5.90
C GLU A 48 -0.31 -31.13 -7.27
N TYR A 49 0.99 -30.83 -7.27
CA TYR A 49 1.75 -30.52 -8.47
C TYR A 49 2.79 -31.59 -8.76
N PRO A 50 3.04 -31.92 -10.03
CA PRO A 50 4.13 -32.83 -10.39
C PRO A 50 5.49 -32.21 -10.03
N CYS A 51 6.49 -33.07 -9.80
CA CYS A 51 7.87 -32.65 -9.60
C CYS A 51 8.37 -31.81 -10.79
N GLU A 52 9.04 -30.69 -10.49
CA GLU A 52 9.51 -29.74 -11.48
C GLU A 52 10.98 -29.94 -11.88
N ILE A 53 11.70 -30.77 -11.14
CA ILE A 53 13.11 -31.06 -11.39
C ILE A 53 13.20 -32.06 -12.55
N LYS A 54 13.62 -31.55 -13.71
CA LYS A 54 13.80 -32.36 -14.91
C LYS A 54 15.00 -33.29 -14.76
N GLY A 55 14.87 -34.52 -15.26
CA GLY A 55 15.97 -35.49 -15.32
C GLY A 55 16.13 -36.38 -14.09
N LEU A 56 15.24 -36.26 -13.10
CA LEU A 56 15.19 -37.22 -11.98
C LEU A 56 14.54 -38.54 -12.42
N GLY A 57 15.09 -39.65 -11.92
CA GLY A 57 14.45 -40.95 -12.07
C GLY A 57 13.22 -41.09 -11.16
N PRO A 58 12.27 -42.00 -11.47
CA PRO A 58 11.07 -42.22 -10.66
C PRO A 58 11.36 -42.71 -9.23
N GLU A 59 12.54 -43.27 -9.00
CA GLU A 59 13.01 -43.73 -7.68
C GLU A 59 13.72 -42.63 -6.86
N ASP A 60 13.98 -41.47 -7.46
CA ASP A 60 14.61 -40.36 -6.76
C ASP A 60 13.59 -39.73 -5.80
N PRO A 61 13.87 -39.62 -4.49
CA PRO A 61 12.92 -39.08 -3.54
C PRO A 61 12.54 -37.61 -3.82
N ARG A 62 13.35 -36.90 -4.63
CA ARG A 62 13.05 -35.54 -5.11
C ARG A 62 12.06 -35.51 -6.29
N ALA A 63 11.76 -36.66 -6.90
CA ALA A 63 10.78 -36.81 -7.97
C ALA A 63 9.32 -36.93 -7.45
N ALA A 64 9.11 -36.71 -6.15
CA ALA A 64 7.78 -36.74 -5.55
C ALA A 64 6.90 -35.57 -6.02
N PRO A 65 5.59 -35.78 -6.20
CA PRO A 65 4.65 -34.68 -6.32
C PRO A 65 4.66 -33.83 -5.04
N TRP A 66 4.38 -32.54 -5.17
CA TRP A 66 4.42 -31.60 -4.04
C TRP A 66 3.09 -30.89 -3.86
N LYS A 67 2.74 -30.62 -2.61
CA LYS A 67 1.60 -29.77 -2.22
C LYS A 67 2.11 -28.61 -1.36
N PRO A 68 1.52 -27.41 -1.45
CA PRO A 68 1.92 -26.32 -0.57
C PRO A 68 1.70 -26.67 0.90
N GLY A 69 2.74 -26.50 1.71
CA GLY A 69 2.75 -26.89 3.12
C GLY A 69 3.39 -28.26 3.38
N ASP A 70 3.64 -29.06 2.35
CA ASP A 70 4.40 -30.30 2.49
C ASP A 70 5.90 -30.01 2.64
N TYR A 71 6.59 -30.82 3.44
CA TYR A 71 8.02 -30.76 3.66
C TYR A 71 8.58 -32.17 3.81
N GLN A 72 9.55 -32.52 2.98
CA GLN A 72 10.24 -33.79 3.00
C GLN A 72 11.74 -33.60 3.34
N MET A 73 12.13 -34.15 4.49
CA MET A 73 13.51 -34.14 4.95
C MET A 73 14.39 -35.02 4.05
N GLY A 74 15.55 -34.50 3.65
CA GLY A 74 16.48 -35.12 2.70
C GLY A 74 16.16 -34.87 1.22
N VAL A 75 15.09 -34.11 0.94
CA VAL A 75 14.66 -33.75 -0.41
C VAL A 75 14.65 -32.23 -0.53
N ASP A 76 13.84 -31.56 0.28
CA ASP A 76 13.69 -30.11 0.20
C ASP A 76 14.88 -29.39 0.84
N ASN A 77 15.52 -30.02 1.84
CA ASN A 77 16.55 -29.41 2.67
C ASN A 77 17.98 -29.80 2.31
N THR A 78 18.16 -30.31 1.10
CA THR A 78 19.45 -30.73 0.58
C THR A 78 19.69 -30.07 -0.77
N ASP A 79 20.81 -29.36 -0.91
CA ASP A 79 21.34 -29.03 -2.25
C ASP A 79 22.65 -29.78 -2.49
N VAL A 80 23.07 -29.79 -3.76
CA VAL A 80 24.38 -30.25 -4.16
C VAL A 80 25.15 -29.05 -4.68
N ASP A 81 26.32 -28.78 -4.11
CA ASP A 81 27.14 -27.65 -4.55
C ASP A 81 27.93 -27.93 -5.85
N ASP A 82 28.62 -26.93 -6.37
CA ASP A 82 29.42 -27.04 -7.61
C ASP A 82 30.49 -28.15 -7.55
N ASN A 83 30.85 -28.62 -6.35
CA ASN A 83 31.81 -29.70 -6.11
C ASN A 83 31.14 -31.05 -5.82
N ASN A 84 29.83 -31.15 -6.09
CA ASN A 84 29.02 -32.33 -5.88
C ASN A 84 28.86 -32.75 -4.40
N ASN A 85 29.10 -31.84 -3.45
CA ASN A 85 28.90 -32.12 -2.03
C ASN A 85 27.45 -31.82 -1.64
N VAL A 86 26.83 -32.75 -0.93
CA VAL A 86 25.47 -32.55 -0.39
C VAL A 86 25.53 -31.57 0.78
N ARG A 87 24.87 -30.43 0.64
CA ARG A 87 24.68 -29.44 1.70
C ARG A 87 23.30 -29.62 2.32
N HIS A 88 23.26 -29.83 3.62
CA HIS A 88 22.00 -29.85 4.37
C HIS A 88 21.70 -28.44 4.87
N TRP A 89 20.59 -27.88 4.41
CA TRP A 89 20.08 -26.61 4.90
C TRP A 89 19.17 -26.88 6.10
N GLY A 90 19.43 -26.19 7.21
CA GLY A 90 18.53 -26.19 8.36
C GLY A 90 17.28 -25.33 8.15
N GLY A 91 17.30 -24.42 7.18
CA GLY A 91 16.33 -23.33 7.07
C GLY A 91 16.20 -22.52 8.37
N GLN A 92 15.13 -21.74 8.52
CA GLN A 92 14.66 -21.24 9.83
C GLN A 92 13.89 -22.33 10.63
N LYS A 93 14.30 -23.59 10.51
CA LYS A 93 13.69 -24.66 11.31
C LYS A 93 14.24 -24.56 12.72
N MET A 94 13.35 -24.54 13.70
CA MET A 94 13.68 -24.98 15.05
C MET A 94 14.00 -26.48 14.96
N TRP A 95 15.24 -26.85 15.23
CA TRP A 95 15.61 -28.26 15.37
C TRP A 95 14.82 -28.91 16.51
N PRO A 96 14.63 -30.23 16.54
CA PRO A 96 14.10 -30.91 17.72
C PRO A 96 14.89 -30.50 18.98
N GLY A 97 14.28 -29.67 19.85
CA GLY A 97 14.91 -29.10 21.05
C GLY A 97 15.09 -27.57 21.03
N ASP A 98 14.99 -26.93 19.87
CA ASP A 98 15.06 -25.47 19.77
C ASP A 98 13.78 -24.82 20.25
N LYS A 99 13.93 -23.74 21.02
CA LYS A 99 12.78 -22.93 21.44
C LYS A 99 12.40 -21.98 20.32
N PRO A 100 11.09 -21.83 20.01
CA PRO A 100 10.63 -20.78 19.11
C PRO A 100 11.12 -19.41 19.56
N PRO A 101 11.33 -18.48 18.62
CA PRO A 101 11.32 -17.06 18.94
C PRO A 101 10.10 -16.77 19.83
N ALA A 102 10.29 -15.99 20.90
CA ALA A 102 9.26 -15.81 21.93
C ALA A 102 7.92 -15.27 21.39
N ASP A 103 7.94 -14.67 20.20
CA ASP A 103 6.82 -14.10 19.48
C ASP A 103 6.24 -14.99 18.37
N TRP A 104 6.88 -16.12 18.04
CA TRP A 104 6.46 -17.05 16.98
C TRP A 104 5.02 -17.56 17.18
N GLU A 105 4.74 -18.16 18.33
CA GLU A 105 3.38 -18.66 18.63
C GLU A 105 2.34 -17.55 18.72
N ARG A 106 2.73 -16.37 19.23
CA ARG A 106 1.83 -15.22 19.35
C ARG A 106 1.42 -14.67 17.98
N ASN A 107 2.29 -14.76 16.99
CA ASN A 107 2.03 -14.31 15.64
C ASN A 107 1.34 -15.40 14.79
N LEU A 108 1.72 -16.67 14.94
CA LEU A 108 1.10 -17.78 14.19
C LEU A 108 -0.39 -17.99 14.53
N ARG A 109 -0.75 -17.90 15.82
CA ARG A 109 -2.12 -18.13 16.30
C ARG A 109 -3.16 -17.16 15.74
N LYS A 110 -2.72 -16.05 15.12
CA LYS A 110 -3.61 -15.07 14.49
C LYS A 110 -4.14 -15.55 13.14
N TYR A 111 -3.53 -16.57 12.54
CA TYR A 111 -3.87 -17.06 11.21
C TYR A 111 -4.68 -18.37 11.27
N PRO A 112 -5.51 -18.66 10.26
CA PRO A 112 -6.17 -19.97 10.10
C PRO A 112 -5.18 -21.14 10.04
N GLN A 113 -5.60 -22.35 10.44
CA GLN A 113 -4.72 -23.53 10.58
C GLN A 113 -3.94 -23.85 9.30
N ASN A 114 -4.59 -23.79 8.14
CA ASN A 114 -3.96 -24.01 6.83
C ASN A 114 -2.85 -22.98 6.52
N VAL A 115 -2.99 -21.72 6.96
CA VAL A 115 -1.94 -20.70 6.83
C VAL A 115 -0.81 -20.95 7.82
N GLN A 116 -1.14 -21.35 9.05
CA GLN A 116 -0.13 -21.74 10.05
C GLN A 116 0.74 -22.89 9.55
N ASP A 117 0.15 -23.87 8.87
CA ASP A 117 0.88 -25.04 8.36
C ASP A 117 1.86 -24.66 7.24
N VAL A 118 1.47 -23.73 6.35
CA VAL A 118 2.35 -23.15 5.32
C VAL A 118 3.50 -22.34 5.94
N LEU A 119 3.24 -21.62 7.04
CA LEU A 119 4.26 -20.81 7.73
C LEU A 119 5.25 -21.65 8.57
N LYS A 120 4.89 -22.88 8.95
CA LYS A 120 5.77 -23.81 9.69
C LYS A 120 6.86 -24.43 8.82
N VAL A 121 6.71 -24.40 7.50
CA VAL A 121 7.75 -24.94 6.61
C VAL A 121 8.99 -24.03 6.72
N PRO A 122 10.23 -24.54 6.82
CA PRO A 122 11.42 -23.69 6.92
C PRO A 122 11.65 -22.90 5.62
N HIS A 123 12.10 -21.65 5.68
CA HIS A 123 12.57 -20.93 4.48
C HIS A 123 13.97 -21.43 4.10
N MET A 124 14.18 -21.86 2.85
CA MET A 124 15.49 -22.41 2.41
C MET A 124 16.03 -21.72 1.15
N PRO A 125 17.36 -21.54 1.02
CA PRO A 125 17.95 -20.81 -0.11
C PRO A 125 17.67 -21.42 -1.50
N GLY A 126 17.33 -22.71 -1.55
CA GLY A 126 16.98 -23.43 -2.78
C GLY A 126 15.48 -23.77 -2.91
N GLN A 127 14.62 -23.21 -2.06
CA GLN A 127 13.18 -23.47 -2.18
C GLN A 127 12.68 -22.99 -3.56
N PRO A 128 11.79 -23.76 -4.23
CA PRO A 128 11.15 -23.28 -5.42
C PRO A 128 10.49 -21.93 -5.11
N VAL A 129 10.72 -20.94 -5.97
CA VAL A 129 10.08 -19.60 -5.93
C VAL A 129 8.56 -19.67 -5.67
N LYS A 130 7.93 -20.79 -6.02
CA LYS A 130 6.52 -21.12 -5.79
C LYS A 130 6.13 -21.29 -4.32
N GLU A 131 6.99 -21.80 -3.45
CA GLU A 131 6.68 -21.94 -2.02
C GLU A 131 6.72 -20.58 -1.32
N MET A 132 7.67 -19.72 -1.72
CA MET A 132 7.71 -18.32 -1.30
C MET A 132 6.44 -17.58 -1.73
N PHE A 133 5.99 -17.75 -2.98
CA PHE A 133 4.73 -17.16 -3.45
C PHE A 133 3.49 -17.76 -2.77
N ALA A 134 3.49 -19.06 -2.46
CA ALA A 134 2.40 -19.70 -1.72
C ALA A 134 2.28 -19.14 -0.29
N ARG A 135 3.40 -18.87 0.38
CA ARG A 135 3.44 -18.20 1.69
C ARG A 135 2.99 -16.75 1.61
N MET A 136 3.53 -15.99 0.64
CA MET A 136 3.12 -14.60 0.44
C MET A 136 1.63 -14.50 0.17
N LYS A 137 1.07 -15.37 -0.68
CA LYS A 137 -0.38 -15.43 -0.96
C LYS A 137 -1.20 -15.90 0.24
N ALA A 138 -0.68 -16.80 1.07
CA ALA A 138 -1.35 -17.24 2.29
C ALA A 138 -1.39 -16.14 3.37
N LEU A 139 -0.35 -15.30 3.44
CA LEU A 139 -0.26 -14.15 4.33
C LEU A 139 -1.11 -12.96 3.83
N ASP A 140 -1.01 -12.68 2.54
CA ASP A 140 -1.76 -11.63 1.86
C ASP A 140 -2.14 -12.13 0.45
N PRO A 141 -3.39 -12.60 0.26
CA PRO A 141 -3.81 -13.11 -1.05
C PRO A 141 -4.01 -12.01 -2.09
N ARG A 142 -4.19 -10.77 -1.65
CA ARG A 142 -4.63 -9.65 -2.49
C ARG A 142 -3.65 -9.31 -3.62
N PRO A 143 -2.32 -9.25 -3.41
CA PRO A 143 -1.34 -9.11 -4.49
C PRO A 143 -1.47 -10.11 -5.65
N PHE A 144 -2.08 -11.27 -5.40
CA PHE A 144 -2.19 -12.36 -6.37
C PHE A 144 -3.59 -12.49 -6.97
N GLU A 145 -4.62 -11.99 -6.28
CA GLU A 145 -6.01 -11.94 -6.76
C GLU A 145 -6.25 -10.68 -7.61
N ASP A 146 -5.46 -9.65 -7.38
CA ASP A 146 -5.57 -8.35 -8.00
C ASP A 146 -4.27 -7.95 -8.71
N LYS A 147 -4.30 -7.97 -10.05
CA LYS A 147 -3.15 -7.60 -10.89
C LYS A 147 -2.68 -6.15 -10.70
N TYR A 148 -3.53 -5.27 -10.17
CA TYR A 148 -3.20 -3.86 -9.91
C TYR A 148 -2.86 -3.61 -8.43
N PHE A 149 -2.67 -4.66 -7.63
CA PHE A 149 -2.50 -4.51 -6.20
C PHE A 149 -1.33 -3.59 -5.85
N GLY A 150 -0.18 -3.78 -6.50
CA GLY A 150 1.01 -2.95 -6.26
C GLY A 150 0.88 -1.50 -6.74
N GLU A 151 -0.08 -1.19 -7.61
CA GLU A 151 -0.30 0.14 -8.19
C GLU A 151 -1.34 0.96 -7.42
N ILE A 152 -2.10 0.31 -6.53
CA ILE A 152 -3.20 0.92 -5.78
C ILE A 152 -2.82 1.03 -4.31
N HIS A 153 -2.81 2.26 -3.78
CA HIS A 153 -2.56 2.50 -2.38
C HIS A 153 -3.75 2.08 -1.52
N ARG A 154 -3.49 1.23 -0.53
CA ARG A 154 -4.49 0.75 0.46
C ARG A 154 -4.17 1.18 1.89
N ASP A 155 -2.93 1.57 2.11
CA ASP A 155 -2.39 2.01 3.38
C ASP A 155 -1.91 3.46 3.29
N LEU A 156 -1.75 4.09 4.46
CA LEU A 156 -1.13 5.39 4.58
C LEU A 156 0.40 5.23 4.60
N PRO A 157 1.16 6.12 3.92
CA PRO A 157 2.62 6.09 3.99
C PRO A 157 3.11 6.35 5.42
N ALA A 158 4.26 5.79 5.80
CA ALA A 158 4.81 5.96 7.16
C ALA A 158 5.02 7.43 7.55
N SER A 159 5.33 8.30 6.59
CA SER A 159 5.51 9.73 6.75
C SER A 159 4.22 10.56 6.63
N TRP A 160 3.04 9.91 6.54
CA TRP A 160 1.75 10.55 6.27
C TRP A 160 1.47 11.76 7.16
N MET A 161 1.60 11.62 8.49
CA MET A 161 1.38 12.73 9.43
C MET A 161 2.28 13.94 9.19
N SER A 162 3.52 13.71 8.73
CA SER A 162 4.45 14.79 8.39
C SER A 162 4.01 15.49 7.10
N MET A 163 3.63 14.71 6.09
CA MET A 163 3.14 15.24 4.81
C MET A 163 1.84 16.03 4.98
N VAL A 164 0.90 15.55 5.79
CA VAL A 164 -0.33 16.29 6.14
C VAL A 164 -0.03 17.67 6.74
N LYS A 165 0.97 17.77 7.63
CA LYS A 165 1.37 19.08 8.19
C LYS A 165 1.94 20.01 7.11
N ARG A 166 2.71 19.48 6.16
CA ARG A 166 3.29 20.26 5.05
C ARG A 166 2.20 20.79 4.12
N VAL A 167 1.23 19.96 3.71
CA VAL A 167 0.13 20.44 2.86
C VAL A 167 -0.79 21.40 3.59
N LYS A 168 -1.09 21.20 4.89
CA LYS A 168 -1.85 22.18 5.68
C LYS A 168 -1.14 23.54 5.79
N TYR A 169 0.19 23.54 5.87
CA TYR A 169 0.98 24.76 5.83
C TYR A 169 0.92 25.42 4.45
N ALA A 170 1.04 24.64 3.37
CA ALA A 170 0.88 25.16 2.00
C ALA A 170 -0.51 25.77 1.76
N GLU A 171 -1.59 25.07 2.18
CA GLU A 171 -2.97 25.55 2.10
C GLU A 171 -3.22 26.87 2.85
N SER A 172 -2.41 27.18 3.88
CA SER A 172 -2.55 28.43 4.64
C SER A 172 -2.19 29.68 3.84
N TYR A 173 -1.51 29.52 2.70
CA TYR A 173 -1.21 30.59 1.75
C TYR A 173 -2.33 30.83 0.74
N GLY A 174 -3.38 29.99 0.75
CA GLY A 174 -4.47 30.04 -0.21
C GLY A 174 -4.66 28.71 -0.95
N ILE A 175 -5.84 28.55 -1.53
CA ILE A 175 -6.20 27.39 -2.35
C ILE A 175 -6.82 27.94 -3.62
N HIS A 176 -6.18 27.67 -4.75
CA HIS A 176 -6.67 28.02 -6.09
C HIS A 176 -7.70 27.00 -6.57
N THR A 177 -8.63 27.45 -7.41
CA THR A 177 -9.56 26.59 -8.14
C THR A 177 -9.55 26.97 -9.61
N GLU A 178 -10.20 26.16 -10.45
CA GLU A 178 -10.38 26.47 -11.87
C GLU A 178 -11.10 27.82 -12.07
N GLU A 179 -12.06 28.14 -11.21
CA GLU A 179 -12.81 29.42 -11.26
C GLU A 179 -12.05 30.58 -10.60
N GLU A 180 -11.12 30.29 -9.68
CA GLU A 180 -10.34 31.26 -8.93
C GLU A 180 -8.81 30.98 -9.05
N PRO A 181 -8.23 31.08 -10.27
CA PRO A 181 -6.83 30.71 -10.52
C PRO A 181 -5.81 31.78 -10.07
N ALA A 182 -6.30 32.94 -9.63
CA ALA A 182 -5.48 34.10 -9.24
C ALA A 182 -4.48 34.52 -10.35
N GLU A 183 -3.18 34.56 -10.05
CA GLU A 183 -2.13 34.98 -10.99
C GLU A 183 -1.77 33.91 -12.04
N TRP A 184 -2.33 32.70 -11.92
CA TRP A 184 -2.05 31.55 -12.78
C TRP A 184 -3.12 31.30 -13.85
N GLN A 185 -3.91 32.32 -14.17
CA GLN A 185 -4.93 32.24 -15.22
C GLN A 185 -4.33 31.73 -16.54
N GLY A 186 -4.98 30.74 -17.15
CA GLY A 186 -4.58 30.09 -18.40
C GLY A 186 -3.74 28.82 -18.23
N GLN A 187 -3.48 28.39 -16.98
CA GLN A 187 -2.75 27.15 -16.65
C GLN A 187 -3.63 26.15 -15.87
N GLU A 188 -4.94 26.37 -15.83
CA GLU A 188 -5.87 25.61 -14.99
C GLU A 188 -5.87 24.11 -15.36
N ASP A 189 -5.82 23.79 -16.66
CA ASP A 189 -5.76 22.42 -17.17
C ASP A 189 -4.49 21.65 -16.72
N GLU A 190 -3.41 22.38 -16.44
CA GLU A 190 -2.14 21.80 -16.00
C GLU A 190 -2.08 21.58 -14.48
N LEU A 191 -2.84 22.38 -13.72
CA LEU A 191 -2.67 22.52 -12.27
C LEU A 191 -3.87 21.98 -11.48
N THR A 192 -5.06 21.96 -12.08
CA THR A 192 -6.29 21.50 -11.41
C THR A 192 -6.33 19.97 -11.42
N PRO A 193 -6.30 19.32 -10.24
CA PRO A 193 -6.35 17.87 -10.19
C PRO A 193 -7.76 17.36 -10.46
N ALA A 194 -7.88 16.20 -11.08
CA ALA A 194 -9.14 15.51 -11.30
C ALA A 194 -9.16 14.19 -10.52
N ALA A 195 -10.35 13.81 -10.03
CA ALA A 195 -10.61 12.50 -9.44
C ALA A 195 -11.62 11.75 -10.31
N TYR A 196 -11.33 10.49 -10.64
CA TYR A 196 -12.21 9.64 -11.42
C TYR A 196 -12.30 8.25 -10.82
N THR A 197 -13.46 7.64 -11.01
CA THR A 197 -13.66 6.22 -10.72
C THR A 197 -13.03 5.41 -11.84
N THR A 198 -12.38 4.30 -11.48
CA THR A 198 -11.81 3.38 -12.48
C THR A 198 -12.82 2.29 -12.82
N PRO A 199 -12.57 1.44 -13.84
CA PRO A 199 -13.38 0.22 -14.03
C PRO A 199 -13.45 -0.69 -12.80
N ARG A 200 -12.55 -0.48 -11.84
CA ARG A 200 -12.58 -1.12 -10.54
C ARG A 200 -13.40 -0.29 -9.55
N PRO A 201 -14.51 -0.83 -9.03
CA PRO A 201 -15.52 -0.04 -8.30
C PRO A 201 -15.05 0.49 -6.94
N ASP A 202 -14.02 -0.11 -6.34
CA ASP A 202 -13.47 0.28 -5.03
C ASP A 202 -12.34 1.32 -5.11
N THR A 203 -11.93 1.72 -6.32
CA THR A 203 -10.70 2.46 -6.53
C THR A 203 -10.97 3.80 -7.19
N VAL A 204 -10.36 4.84 -6.60
CA VAL A 204 -10.31 6.20 -7.14
C VAL A 204 -8.92 6.47 -7.64
N THR A 205 -8.83 7.10 -8.81
CA THR A 205 -7.58 7.63 -9.33
C THR A 205 -7.66 9.15 -9.30
N VAL A 206 -6.58 9.76 -8.81
CA VAL A 206 -6.38 11.20 -8.83
C VAL A 206 -5.24 11.49 -9.79
N SER A 207 -5.43 12.43 -10.70
CA SER A 207 -4.36 12.91 -11.57
C SER A 207 -4.33 14.42 -11.65
N VAL A 208 -3.18 14.97 -12.03
CA VAL A 208 -3.03 16.38 -12.37
C VAL A 208 -2.16 16.55 -13.60
N GLY A 209 -2.53 17.53 -14.40
CA GLY A 209 -1.89 17.98 -15.63
C GLY A 209 -2.16 17.12 -16.87
N VAL A 210 -1.40 17.37 -17.95
CA VAL A 210 -1.81 17.01 -19.32
C VAL A 210 -1.14 15.73 -19.79
N ALA A 211 -1.96 14.69 -20.00
CA ALA A 211 -1.51 13.43 -20.60
C ALA A 211 -1.25 13.59 -22.11
N GLY A 212 -0.20 12.94 -22.63
CA GLY A 212 0.07 12.84 -24.07
C GLY A 212 1.16 13.77 -24.62
N TYR A 213 1.85 14.54 -23.76
CA TYR A 213 3.10 15.17 -24.16
C TYR A 213 4.18 14.12 -24.41
N ASP A 214 4.75 14.13 -25.62
CA ASP A 214 5.95 13.36 -25.93
C ASP A 214 7.12 14.01 -25.18
N PRO A 215 7.74 13.32 -24.20
CA PRO A 215 8.83 13.88 -23.41
C PRO A 215 10.04 14.28 -24.27
N LEU A 216 10.11 13.82 -25.53
CA LEU A 216 11.16 14.18 -26.48
C LEU A 216 10.78 15.35 -27.42
N LYS A 217 9.50 15.73 -27.51
CA LYS A 217 9.05 16.83 -28.37
C LYS A 217 8.72 18.11 -27.62
N GLY A 218 8.59 18.03 -26.29
CA GLY A 218 8.30 19.17 -25.41
C GLY A 218 6.90 19.74 -25.64
N ALA A 219 6.30 20.29 -24.59
CA ALA A 219 5.21 21.23 -24.79
C ALA A 219 5.77 22.54 -25.38
N PRO A 220 5.03 23.26 -26.24
CA PRO A 220 5.37 24.64 -26.57
C PRO A 220 5.00 25.53 -25.38
N THR A 221 5.70 25.38 -24.26
CA THR A 221 5.65 26.32 -23.15
C THR A 221 6.82 27.29 -23.29
N VAL A 222 6.54 28.55 -22.97
CA VAL A 222 7.55 29.60 -22.95
C VAL A 222 8.50 29.27 -21.81
N ASP A 223 9.78 29.05 -22.10
CA ASP A 223 10.84 28.96 -21.08
C ASP A 223 10.84 30.27 -20.28
N LEU A 224 10.16 30.24 -19.13
CA LEU A 224 10.23 31.29 -18.13
C LEU A 224 11.34 30.90 -17.15
N GLU A 225 12.27 31.81 -16.90
CA GLU A 225 13.36 31.62 -15.93
C GLU A 225 12.77 31.26 -14.55
N GLY A 226 13.18 30.12 -13.98
CA GLY A 226 12.73 29.63 -12.68
C GLY A 226 11.67 28.53 -12.70
N VAL A 227 11.11 28.18 -13.87
CA VAL A 227 10.12 27.07 -13.99
C VAL A 227 10.73 25.71 -13.68
N GLU A 228 12.06 25.55 -13.79
CA GLU A 228 12.78 24.35 -13.38
C GLU A 228 12.66 24.02 -11.88
N TYR A 229 12.24 25.00 -11.07
CA TYR A 229 11.98 24.83 -9.64
C TYR A 229 10.49 24.60 -9.31
N ASP A 230 9.60 24.68 -10.31
CA ASP A 230 8.18 24.47 -10.09
C ASP A 230 7.74 23.06 -10.50
N TYR A 231 7.43 22.26 -9.49
CA TYR A 231 6.97 20.88 -9.63
C TYR A 231 5.82 20.63 -8.65
N CYS A 232 4.98 19.64 -8.96
CA CYS A 232 4.02 19.12 -8.01
C CYS A 232 4.78 18.47 -6.84
N GLU A 233 4.77 19.08 -5.65
CA GLU A 233 5.34 18.51 -4.43
C GLU A 233 4.46 17.37 -3.90
N PHE A 234 3.13 17.54 -3.91
CA PHE A 234 2.17 16.56 -3.40
C PHE A 234 0.90 16.51 -4.24
N LEU A 235 0.49 15.30 -4.61
CA LEU A 235 -0.88 15.02 -5.07
C LEU A 235 -1.61 14.30 -3.95
N TYR A 236 -2.79 14.77 -3.56
CA TYR A 236 -3.50 14.24 -2.41
C TYR A 236 -5.02 14.36 -2.55
N ALA A 237 -5.73 13.63 -1.72
CA ALA A 237 -7.18 13.65 -1.67
C ALA A 237 -7.66 13.90 -0.24
N LYS A 238 -8.77 14.63 -0.09
CA LYS A 238 -9.48 14.83 1.18
C LYS A 238 -10.88 14.24 1.13
N ASP A 239 -11.36 13.78 2.28
CA ASP A 239 -12.75 13.34 2.46
C ASP A 239 -13.73 14.49 2.75
N GLN A 240 -15.00 14.15 3.00
CA GLN A 240 -16.07 15.08 3.33
C GLN A 240 -15.79 15.95 4.57
N GLU A 241 -14.96 15.49 5.51
CA GLU A 241 -14.58 16.25 6.72
C GLU A 241 -13.29 17.08 6.50
N GLY A 242 -12.71 17.05 5.30
CA GLY A 242 -11.44 17.70 4.99
C GLY A 242 -10.20 16.94 5.48
N LYS A 243 -10.34 15.68 5.89
CA LYS A 243 -9.19 14.86 6.31
C LYS A 243 -8.48 14.32 5.07
N VAL A 244 -7.14 14.41 5.04
CA VAL A 244 -6.33 13.88 3.92
C VAL A 244 -6.35 12.36 3.93
N ILE A 245 -7.08 11.73 3.01
CA ILE A 245 -7.23 10.26 2.94
C ILE A 245 -6.05 9.58 2.27
N GLN A 246 -5.39 10.25 1.32
CA GLN A 246 -4.16 9.76 0.70
C GLN A 246 -3.31 10.94 0.22
N ILE A 247 -1.99 10.78 0.27
CA ILE A 247 -1.01 11.79 -0.18
C ILE A 247 0.23 11.10 -0.75
N VAL A 248 0.58 11.47 -1.98
CA VAL A 248 1.74 10.93 -2.69
C VAL A 248 2.69 12.09 -2.98
N PRO A 249 3.95 12.03 -2.51
CA PRO A 249 4.96 13.00 -2.89
C PRO A 249 5.40 12.76 -4.33
N PHE A 250 5.63 13.84 -5.05
CA PHE A 250 6.31 13.78 -6.34
C PHE A 250 7.61 14.58 -6.22
N GLU A 251 8.70 13.94 -6.61
CA GLU A 251 10.03 14.51 -6.58
C GLU A 251 10.56 14.49 -8.01
N ASN A 252 10.24 15.52 -8.79
CA ASN A 252 10.97 15.78 -10.02
C ASN A 252 11.68 17.13 -9.89
N CYS A 253 12.67 17.16 -9.01
CA CYS A 253 13.69 18.19 -8.98
C CYS A 253 14.67 17.94 -10.13
N GLY A 254 14.25 18.29 -11.34
CA GLY A 254 15.03 18.17 -12.56
C GLY A 254 14.28 18.82 -13.72
N MET A 255 15.01 19.45 -14.65
CA MET A 255 14.55 20.22 -15.81
C MET A 255 13.54 19.53 -16.76
N ASN A 256 13.08 18.32 -16.45
CA ASN A 256 12.22 17.55 -17.33
C ASN A 256 10.75 17.77 -16.95
N GLN A 257 10.03 18.40 -17.88
CA GLN A 257 8.57 18.46 -17.91
C GLN A 257 7.98 17.05 -17.82
N ALA A 258 7.47 16.67 -16.65
CA ALA A 258 6.56 15.54 -16.50
C ALA A 258 5.30 16.09 -15.81
N LEU A 259 4.47 16.77 -16.61
CA LEU A 259 3.25 17.45 -16.19
C LEU A 259 2.08 16.48 -15.97
N PHE A 260 2.33 15.18 -15.79
CA PHE A 260 1.28 14.22 -15.48
C PHE A 260 1.65 13.42 -14.24
N CYS A 261 1.02 13.76 -13.12
CA CYS A 261 1.11 13.01 -11.89
C CYS A 261 -0.19 12.25 -11.68
N THR A 262 -0.12 10.98 -11.27
CA THR A 262 -1.30 10.17 -10.99
C THR A 262 -1.04 9.19 -9.86
N PHE A 263 -2.05 8.90 -9.07
CA PHE A 263 -2.04 7.76 -8.16
C PHE A 263 -3.45 7.20 -8.00
N SER A 264 -3.53 5.90 -7.70
CA SER A 264 -4.80 5.22 -7.42
C SER A 264 -4.83 4.76 -5.97
N PHE A 265 -5.99 4.84 -5.33
CA PHE A 265 -6.16 4.40 -3.95
C PHE A 265 -7.57 3.90 -3.68
N VAL A 266 -7.72 3.08 -2.65
CA VAL A 266 -9.02 2.64 -2.12
C VAL A 266 -9.41 3.59 -0.98
N PRO A 267 -10.49 4.37 -1.09
CA PRO A 267 -10.92 5.28 -0.01
C PRO A 267 -11.28 4.52 1.28
N PRO A 268 -11.15 5.14 2.47
CA PRO A 268 -11.65 4.54 3.70
C PRO A 268 -13.15 4.21 3.63
N LEU A 269 -13.57 3.09 4.22
CA LEU A 269 -14.99 2.74 4.34
C LEU A 269 -15.75 3.85 5.10
N GLY A 270 -16.87 4.33 4.56
CA GLY A 270 -17.63 5.46 5.12
C GLY A 270 -17.26 6.84 4.54
N THR A 271 -16.37 6.91 3.57
CA THR A 271 -16.15 8.13 2.77
C THR A 271 -17.36 8.40 1.87
N THR A 272 -17.88 9.62 1.87
CA THR A 272 -19.05 10.01 1.06
C THR A 272 -18.71 10.97 -0.07
N SER A 273 -17.59 11.68 0.05
CA SER A 273 -17.08 12.54 -1.02
C SER A 273 -15.57 12.62 -0.98
N ILE A 274 -14.98 12.83 -2.15
CA ILE A 274 -13.54 12.88 -2.36
C ILE A 274 -13.21 14.16 -3.12
N THR A 275 -12.33 14.97 -2.55
CA THR A 275 -11.85 16.21 -3.18
C THR A 275 -10.36 16.08 -3.45
N PRO A 276 -9.92 16.11 -4.70
CA PRO A 276 -8.50 16.04 -5.05
C PRO A 276 -7.82 17.42 -4.89
N PHE A 277 -6.54 17.40 -4.55
CA PHE A 277 -5.69 18.58 -4.40
C PHE A 277 -4.29 18.31 -4.94
N ALA A 278 -3.67 19.33 -5.51
CA ALA A 278 -2.27 19.32 -5.94
C ALA A 278 -1.53 20.49 -5.30
N SER A 279 -0.36 20.25 -4.72
CA SER A 279 0.50 21.27 -4.13
C SER A 279 1.72 21.45 -5.01
N PHE A 280 1.86 22.60 -5.64
CA PHE A 280 3.01 22.97 -6.46
C PHE A 280 3.97 23.87 -5.69
N LYS A 281 5.25 23.80 -6.05
CA LYS A 281 6.31 24.49 -5.32
C LYS A 281 6.17 26.02 -5.36
N LEU A 282 5.86 26.56 -6.53
CA LEU A 282 5.70 28.00 -6.77
C LEU A 282 4.23 28.36 -6.98
N ARG A 283 3.46 27.49 -7.65
CA ARG A 283 2.05 27.75 -8.00
C ARG A 283 1.02 27.45 -6.90
N GLY A 284 1.49 27.15 -5.70
CA GLY A 284 0.62 26.96 -4.53
C GLY A 284 -0.26 25.71 -4.61
N VAL A 285 -1.35 25.73 -3.85
CA VAL A 285 -2.28 24.58 -3.75
C VAL A 285 -3.47 24.79 -4.68
N TRP A 286 -3.79 23.75 -5.46
CA TRP A 286 -4.93 23.70 -6.37
C TRP A 286 -5.92 22.66 -5.89
N LYS A 287 -7.21 23.01 -5.93
CA LYS A 287 -8.33 22.15 -5.58
C LYS A 287 -9.11 21.78 -6.85
N GLY A 288 -9.34 20.49 -7.02
CA GLY A 288 -10.20 19.99 -8.08
C GLY A 288 -11.66 19.82 -7.67
N LEU A 289 -12.45 19.34 -8.63
CA LEU A 289 -13.86 19.04 -8.43
C LEU A 289 -14.05 17.90 -7.41
N THR A 290 -14.93 18.12 -6.43
CA THR A 290 -15.34 17.10 -5.48
C THR A 290 -16.26 16.09 -6.17
N ILE A 291 -15.93 14.80 -6.07
CA ILE A 291 -16.79 13.70 -6.54
C ILE A 291 -17.54 13.07 -5.37
N ALA A 292 -18.76 12.60 -5.64
CA ALA A 292 -19.51 11.76 -4.70
C ALA A 292 -18.92 10.34 -4.67
N TRP A 293 -18.99 9.69 -3.52
CA TRP A 293 -18.49 8.33 -3.32
C TRP A 293 -19.50 7.48 -2.54
N ASP A 294 -19.52 6.18 -2.81
CA ASP A 294 -20.37 5.22 -2.11
C ASP A 294 -19.73 4.84 -0.77
N GLU A 295 -20.39 5.22 0.34
CA GLU A 295 -19.89 4.96 1.69
C GLU A 295 -19.76 3.46 2.04
N SER A 296 -20.47 2.59 1.31
CA SER A 296 -20.40 1.14 1.48
C SER A 296 -19.21 0.50 0.78
N VAL A 297 -18.50 1.26 -0.07
CA VAL A 297 -17.36 0.79 -0.85
C VAL A 297 -16.09 1.47 -0.36
N GLY A 298 -15.15 0.68 0.16
CA GLY A 298 -13.86 1.21 0.61
C GLY A 298 -12.99 0.19 1.32
N SER A 299 -11.86 0.67 1.85
CA SER A 299 -10.91 -0.12 2.60
C SER A 299 -11.41 -0.35 4.01
N GLU A 300 -11.75 -1.59 4.33
CA GLU A 300 -12.10 -2.01 5.70
C GLU A 300 -10.91 -1.82 6.67
N GLU A 301 -9.69 -1.95 6.18
CA GLU A 301 -8.46 -1.79 6.97
C GLU A 301 -8.25 -0.34 7.40
N MET A 302 -8.74 0.61 6.61
CA MET A 302 -8.74 2.04 6.94
C MET A 302 -10.03 2.50 7.63
N ARG A 303 -10.90 1.60 8.10
CA ARG A 303 -12.11 1.96 8.84
C ARG A 303 -11.83 2.79 10.09
N TRP A 304 -10.65 2.65 10.70
CA TRP A 304 -10.23 3.50 11.81
C TRP A 304 -10.24 5.00 11.42
N PHE A 305 -10.12 5.34 10.14
CA PHE A 305 -10.12 6.72 9.64
C PHE A 305 -11.51 7.38 9.82
N THR A 306 -12.58 6.63 9.62
CA THR A 306 -13.94 7.10 9.91
C THR A 306 -14.29 6.97 11.38
N ASP A 307 -13.80 5.92 12.04
CA ASP A 307 -14.09 5.60 13.45
C ASP A 307 -13.13 6.29 14.44
N MET A 308 -12.26 7.19 13.97
CA MET A 308 -11.20 7.77 14.79
C MET A 308 -11.71 8.54 16.01
N ALA A 309 -10.88 8.54 17.07
CA ALA A 309 -11.17 9.26 18.30
C ALA A 309 -11.32 10.78 18.05
N PRO A 310 -12.22 11.48 18.79
CA PRO A 310 -12.48 12.90 18.60
C PRO A 310 -11.22 13.78 18.68
N GLU A 311 -10.25 13.44 19.53
CA GLU A 311 -8.99 14.15 19.68
C GLU A 311 -8.12 14.10 18.42
N MET A 312 -8.14 12.96 17.72
CA MET A 312 -7.42 12.79 16.46
C MET A 312 -8.17 13.49 15.33
N ARG A 313 -9.50 13.37 15.31
CA ARG A 313 -10.36 14.08 14.35
C ARG A 313 -10.17 15.59 14.44
N LEU A 314 -10.09 16.15 15.66
CA LEU A 314 -9.85 17.58 15.89
C LEU A 314 -8.54 18.09 15.26
N LYS A 315 -7.51 17.24 15.17
CA LYS A 315 -6.22 17.62 14.56
C LYS A 315 -6.23 17.49 13.03
N LEU A 316 -6.99 16.53 12.51
CA LEU A 316 -6.94 16.15 11.10
C LEU A 316 -8.02 16.82 10.26
N ALA A 317 -9.25 16.91 10.77
CA ALA A 317 -10.40 17.44 10.04
C ALA A 317 -10.36 18.96 9.93
N ASP A 318 -11.01 19.47 8.90
CA ASP A 318 -11.28 20.89 8.74
C ASP A 318 -12.49 21.23 9.61
N LYS A 319 -12.29 22.05 10.66
CA LYS A 319 -13.35 22.34 11.65
C LYS A 319 -14.64 22.88 11.02
N GLY A 320 -14.52 23.64 9.93
CA GLY A 320 -15.66 24.18 9.18
C GLY A 320 -16.48 23.13 8.41
N LYS A 321 -15.91 21.96 8.13
CA LYS A 321 -16.56 20.85 7.43
C LYS A 321 -17.10 19.75 8.35
N LEU A 322 -16.84 19.85 9.65
CA LEU A 322 -17.39 18.91 10.62
C LEU A 322 -18.88 19.17 10.82
N GLU A 323 -19.67 18.11 10.73
CA GLU A 323 -21.13 18.15 10.90
C GLU A 323 -21.64 17.11 11.91
N GLY A 324 -22.89 17.27 12.31
CA GLY A 324 -23.64 16.30 13.13
C GLY A 324 -22.91 15.81 14.39
N LYS A 325 -22.92 14.49 14.57
CA LYS A 325 -22.34 13.82 15.74
C LYS A 325 -20.83 14.06 15.87
N ASN A 326 -20.11 14.10 14.75
CA ASN A 326 -18.66 14.24 14.75
C ASN A 326 -18.24 15.64 15.20
N LYS A 327 -18.95 16.68 14.77
CA LYS A 327 -18.78 18.05 15.29
C LYS A 327 -19.01 18.12 16.79
N ALA A 328 -20.14 17.58 17.26
CA ALA A 328 -20.51 17.60 18.67
C ALA A 328 -19.47 16.90 19.56
N GLN A 329 -18.91 15.77 19.10
CA GLN A 329 -17.85 15.06 19.80
C GLN A 329 -16.55 15.87 19.86
N VAL A 330 -16.15 16.47 18.73
CA VAL A 330 -14.93 17.28 18.65
C VAL A 330 -15.02 18.53 19.53
N ASP A 331 -16.17 19.20 19.58
CA ASP A 331 -16.38 20.39 20.42
C ASP A 331 -16.38 20.07 21.94
N GLN A 332 -16.59 18.80 22.32
CA GLN A 332 -16.49 18.36 23.72
C GLN A 332 -15.04 18.05 24.15
N VAL A 333 -14.11 17.94 23.20
CA VAL A 333 -12.70 17.65 23.51
C VAL A 333 -12.10 18.85 24.25
N ARG A 334 -11.81 18.64 25.55
CA ARG A 334 -11.07 19.59 26.37
C ARG A 334 -9.66 19.07 26.54
N PHE A 335 -8.68 19.75 25.95
CA PHE A 335 -7.30 19.48 26.33
C PHE A 335 -7.09 19.95 27.77
N PRO A 336 -6.50 19.12 28.64
CA PRO A 336 -6.07 19.60 29.95
C PRO A 336 -5.19 20.81 29.68
N LYS A 337 -5.46 21.94 30.34
CA LYS A 337 -4.60 23.12 30.26
C LYS A 337 -3.20 22.64 30.59
N THR A 338 -2.35 22.49 29.58
CA THR A 338 -0.93 22.24 29.81
C THR A 338 -0.50 23.36 30.74
N LYS A 339 -0.01 23.02 31.95
CA LYS A 339 0.61 24.02 32.81
C LYS A 339 1.51 24.81 31.90
N LYS A 340 1.25 26.12 31.78
CA LYS A 340 2.04 27.02 30.95
C LYS A 340 3.46 26.76 31.40
N HIS A 341 4.24 26.04 30.60
CA HIS A 341 5.65 25.91 30.85
C HIS A 341 6.12 27.31 30.51
N GLU A 342 6.11 28.19 31.52
CA GLU A 342 6.88 29.40 31.43
C GLU A 342 8.27 28.91 31.05
N PRO A 343 8.80 29.31 29.89
CA PRO A 343 10.16 28.97 29.56
C PRO A 343 10.96 29.43 30.77
N VAL A 344 11.59 28.48 31.46
CA VAL A 344 12.62 28.82 32.43
C VAL A 344 13.72 29.37 31.56
N LEU A 345 13.67 30.68 31.33
CA LEU A 345 14.78 31.45 30.83
C LEU A 345 15.82 31.32 31.93
N TRP A 346 16.64 30.27 31.84
CA TRP A 346 17.89 30.24 32.56
C TRP A 346 18.57 31.57 32.27
N PRO A 347 19.10 32.29 33.27
CA PRO A 347 19.66 33.63 33.07
C PRO A 347 20.65 33.71 31.91
N GLU A 348 21.34 32.60 31.63
CA GLU A 348 22.29 32.41 30.54
C GLU A 348 21.72 32.27 29.12
N ASN A 349 20.40 32.13 28.99
CA ASN A 349 19.63 32.10 27.74
C ASN A 349 18.62 33.25 27.64
N SER A 350 18.58 34.15 28.65
CA SER A 350 17.83 35.40 28.53
C SER A 350 18.56 36.37 27.59
N TRP A 351 17.84 37.38 27.09
CA TRP A 351 18.47 38.48 26.36
C TRP A 351 19.60 39.12 27.19
N GLU A 352 19.41 39.31 28.50
CA GLU A 352 20.48 39.84 29.37
C GLU A 352 21.68 38.91 29.45
N GLY A 353 21.46 37.59 29.55
CA GLY A 353 22.54 36.60 29.59
C GLY A 353 23.37 36.53 28.33
N ASN A 354 22.71 36.57 27.17
CA ASN A 354 23.37 36.63 25.87
C ASN A 354 24.12 37.95 25.69
N ALA A 355 23.54 39.07 26.13
CA ALA A 355 24.21 40.37 26.10
C ALA A 355 25.43 40.41 27.03
N ALA A 356 25.37 39.77 28.21
CA ALA A 356 26.51 39.68 29.13
C ALA A 356 27.64 38.80 28.56
N LYS A 357 27.30 37.65 27.93
CA LYS A 357 28.28 36.80 27.24
C LYS A 357 28.96 37.53 26.07
N ALA A 358 28.21 38.30 25.29
CA ALA A 358 28.77 39.10 24.20
C ALA A 358 29.77 40.14 24.73
N ARG A 359 29.44 40.86 25.81
CA ARG A 359 30.36 41.82 26.45
C ARG A 359 31.63 41.15 26.99
N LEU A 360 31.50 39.96 27.59
CA LEU A 360 32.66 39.20 28.08
C LEU A 360 33.54 38.71 26.94
N TRP A 361 32.95 38.28 25.82
CA TRP A 361 33.67 37.90 24.61
C TRP A 361 34.46 39.06 24.03
N ASP A 362 33.84 40.23 23.90
CA ASP A 362 34.50 41.44 23.39
C ASP A 362 35.65 41.88 24.30
N ALA A 363 35.49 41.80 25.63
CA ALA A 363 36.54 42.11 26.59
C ALA A 363 37.70 41.10 26.61
N SER A 364 37.45 39.84 26.21
CA SER A 364 38.49 38.80 26.16
C SER A 364 39.33 38.82 24.88
N ASN A 365 38.88 39.58 23.86
CA ASN A 365 39.53 39.70 22.55
C ASN A 365 40.13 41.10 22.30
N GLN A 366 40.21 41.95 23.33
CA GLN A 366 41.02 43.17 23.39
C GLN A 366 42.26 42.90 24.23
#